data_AF-G4RBI0-F1
#
_entry.id   AF-G4RBI0-F1
#
_cell.length_a   1.000
_cell.length_b   1.000
_cell.length_c   1.000
_cell.angle_alpha   90.00
_cell.angle_beta   90.00
_cell.angle_gamma   90.00
#
_symmetry.space_group_name_H-M   'P 1'
#
loop_
_entity.id
_entity.type
_entity.pdbx_description
1 polymer ?
#
loop_
_entity_poly.entity_id
_entity_poly.type
_entity_poly.pdbx_seq_one_letter_code
_entity_poly.pdbx_strand_id
1 'polypeptide(L)'
;MPRTHAETMAIAELAQEVGYEHPPANLEPTGLMCEDPTWNDLVNFFRENTDSWQDAIRVYCATRFDHSLDQVTMNANSWFVSVSKRLELDDDPEAIVNFNEGGMD
;
A
#
# COMPACT_ATOMS: atom_id res chain seq x y z
N MET A 1 10.17 16.53 -12.51
CA MET A 1 10.05 17.89 -11.96
C MET A 1 10.16 17.76 -10.45
N PRO A 2 10.82 18.70 -9.74
CA PRO A 2 10.84 18.68 -8.29
C PRO A 2 9.43 18.84 -7.73
N ARG A 3 9.17 18.24 -6.56
CA ARG A 3 7.89 18.32 -5.87
C ARG A 3 7.51 19.76 -5.55
N THR A 4 6.23 20.09 -5.67
CA THR A 4 5.66 21.37 -5.28
C THR A 4 5.47 21.44 -3.76
N HIS A 5 5.30 22.66 -3.24
CA HIS A 5 4.98 22.87 -1.83
C HIS A 5 3.62 22.25 -1.45
N ALA A 6 2.63 22.36 -2.33
CA ALA A 6 1.30 21.77 -2.14
C ALA A 6 1.38 20.24 -2.02
N GLU A 7 2.16 19.57 -2.87
CA GLU A 7 2.37 18.12 -2.78
C GLU A 7 3.08 17.72 -1.49
N THR A 8 4.04 18.54 -1.02
CA THR A 8 4.72 18.29 0.25
C THR A 8 3.76 18.39 1.43
N MET A 9 2.87 19.39 1.42
CA MET A 9 1.84 19.54 2.46
C MET A 9 0.83 18.39 2.43
N ALA A 10 0.36 18.00 1.25
CA ALA A 10 -0.59 16.89 1.12
C ALA A 10 -0.02 15.56 1.65
N ILE A 11 1.26 15.29 1.41
CA ILE A 11 1.94 14.11 1.96
C ILE A 11 2.02 14.18 3.49
N ALA A 12 2.35 15.35 4.05
CA ALA A 12 2.43 15.53 5.50
C ALA A 12 1.05 15.41 6.18
N GLU A 13 0.00 15.94 5.55
CA GLU A 13 -1.37 15.83 6.02
C GLU A 13 -1.84 14.37 6.01
N LEU A 14 -1.63 13.65 4.91
CA LEU A 14 -1.96 12.23 4.83
C LEU A 14 -1.15 11.41 5.85
N ALA A 15 0.14 11.69 6.00
CA ALA A 15 0.99 11.03 7.00
C ALA A 15 0.45 11.21 8.42
N GLN A 16 -0.03 12.41 8.76
CA GLN A 16 -0.65 12.67 10.05
C GLN A 16 -2.00 11.96 10.20
N GLU A 17 -2.83 11.99 9.17
CA GLU A 17 -4.16 11.37 9.17
C GLU A 17 -4.09 9.85 9.42
N VAL A 18 -3.13 9.17 8.80
CA VAL A 18 -3.02 7.71 8.86
C VAL A 18 -2.17 7.21 10.02
N GLY A 19 -1.64 8.13 10.85
CA GLY A 19 -0.70 7.81 11.91
C GLY A 19 0.61 7.21 11.39
N TYR A 20 1.11 7.69 10.24
CA TYR A 20 2.27 7.10 9.56
C TYR A 20 3.50 7.00 10.47
N GLU A 21 4.01 5.78 10.63
CA GLU A 21 5.29 5.50 11.25
C GLU A 21 6.31 5.05 10.19
N HIS A 22 7.52 5.60 10.21
CA HIS A 22 8.54 5.19 9.26
C HIS A 22 8.98 3.74 9.55
N PRO A 23 9.02 2.85 8.54
CA PRO A 23 9.37 1.46 8.77
C PRO A 23 10.82 1.30 9.21
N PRO A 24 11.17 0.26 9.97
CA PRO A 24 12.54 -0.03 10.34
C PRO A 24 13.37 -0.42 9.09
N ALA A 25 14.67 -0.12 9.12
CA ALA A 25 15.54 -0.24 7.95
C ALA A 25 15.65 -1.66 7.37
N ASN A 26 15.33 -2.71 8.13
CA ASN A 26 15.31 -4.08 7.65
C ASN A 26 14.07 -4.41 6.78
N LEU A 27 13.07 -3.52 6.74
CA LEU A 27 11.90 -3.60 5.89
C LEU A 27 11.99 -2.69 4.66
N GLU A 28 13.19 -2.18 4.37
CA GLU A 28 13.46 -1.37 3.18
C GLU A 28 13.47 -2.26 1.93
N PRO A 29 12.50 -2.10 0.99
CA PRO A 29 12.50 -2.87 -0.24
C PRO A 29 13.65 -2.47 -1.16
N THR A 30 14.22 -3.45 -1.84
CA THR A 30 15.35 -3.30 -2.76
C THR A 30 14.97 -3.52 -4.23
N GLY A 31 13.81 -4.12 -4.49
CA GLY A 31 13.32 -4.44 -5.82
C GLY A 31 11.92 -3.89 -6.13
N LEU A 32 11.37 -4.34 -7.26
CA LEU A 32 10.04 -3.96 -7.71
C LEU A 32 8.95 -4.55 -6.81
N MET A 33 7.82 -3.84 -6.69
CA MET A 33 6.67 -4.22 -5.85
C MET A 33 6.13 -5.64 -6.08
N CYS A 34 6.21 -6.15 -7.32
CA CYS A 34 5.73 -7.48 -7.68
C CYS A 34 6.79 -8.58 -7.52
N GLU A 35 8.05 -8.22 -7.27
CA GLU A 35 9.20 -9.15 -7.29
C GLU A 35 9.83 -9.30 -5.91
N ASP A 36 9.87 -8.22 -5.14
CA ASP A 36 10.53 -8.18 -3.85
C ASP A 36 9.55 -8.50 -2.70
N PRO A 37 9.75 -9.61 -1.96
CA PRO A 37 8.87 -10.01 -0.88
C PRO A 37 8.85 -9.01 0.29
N THR A 38 9.88 -8.18 0.45
CA THR A 38 9.93 -7.16 1.51
C THR A 38 8.78 -6.14 1.40
N TRP A 39 8.20 -5.96 0.21
CA TRP A 39 6.98 -5.18 0.06
C TRP A 39 5.79 -5.78 0.81
N ASN A 40 5.69 -7.10 0.92
CA ASN A 40 4.64 -7.74 1.71
C ASN A 40 4.90 -7.58 3.20
N ASP A 41 6.15 -7.68 3.64
CA ASP A 41 6.53 -7.45 5.04
C ASP A 41 6.24 -6.01 5.45
N LEU A 42 6.50 -5.05 4.55
CA LEU A 42 6.19 -3.65 4.74
C LEU A 42 4.68 -3.41 4.85
N VAL A 43 3.87 -4.08 4.03
CA VAL A 43 2.41 -4.04 4.14
C VAL A 43 1.94 -4.56 5.50
N ASN A 44 2.49 -5.69 5.96
CA ASN A 44 2.13 -6.27 7.25
C ASN A 44 2.48 -5.31 8.40
N PHE A 45 3.67 -4.70 8.36
CA PHE A 45 4.07 -3.67 9.31
C PHE A 45 3.05 -2.52 9.35
N PHE A 46 2.66 -1.98 8.19
CA PHE A 46 1.69 -0.89 8.18
C PHE A 46 0.28 -1.30 8.61
N ARG A 47 -0.17 -2.54 8.32
CA ARG A 47 -1.45 -3.04 8.84
C ARG A 47 -1.51 -3.02 10.37
N GLU A 48 -0.38 -3.28 11.02
CA GLU A 48 -0.30 -3.36 12.49
C GLU A 48 -0.07 -2.00 13.15
N ASN A 49 0.53 -1.04 12.44
CA ASN A 49 1.04 0.20 13.03
C ASN A 49 0.36 1.47 12.48
N THR A 50 -0.55 1.37 11.52
CA THR A 50 -1.24 2.53 10.90
C THR A 50 -2.71 2.26 10.68
N ASP A 51 -3.51 3.32 10.54
CA ASP A 51 -4.96 3.20 10.32
C ASP A 51 -5.30 2.71 8.90
N SER A 52 -4.42 2.97 7.93
CA SER A 52 -4.58 2.57 6.52
C SER A 52 -3.25 2.17 5.92
N TRP A 53 -3.01 0.87 5.77
CA TRP A 53 -1.77 0.36 5.18
C TRP A 53 -1.57 0.87 3.75
N GLN A 54 -2.66 1.08 2.99
CA GLN A 54 -2.60 1.57 1.61
C GLN A 54 -2.07 2.99 1.58
N ASP A 55 -2.59 3.86 2.44
CA ASP A 55 -2.16 5.25 2.50
C ASP A 55 -0.77 5.39 3.14
N ALA A 56 -0.44 4.53 4.11
CA ALA A 56 0.92 4.45 4.64
C ALA A 56 1.95 4.07 3.56
N ILE A 57 1.64 3.09 2.69
CA ILE A 57 2.49 2.78 1.52
C ILE A 57 2.57 3.97 0.55
N ARG A 58 1.48 4.72 0.35
CA ARG A 58 1.49 5.92 -0.50
C ARG A 58 2.44 6.98 0.05
N VAL A 59 2.37 7.25 1.35
CA VAL A 59 3.28 8.17 2.05
C VAL A 59 4.72 7.66 1.96
N TYR A 60 4.97 6.38 2.22
CA TYR A 60 6.30 5.77 2.10
C TYR A 60 6.88 5.97 0.69
N CYS A 61 6.14 5.61 -0.36
CA CYS A 61 6.62 5.75 -1.73
C CYS A 61 6.83 7.21 -2.13
N ALA A 62 5.91 8.10 -1.75
CA ALA A 62 5.99 9.52 -2.07
C ALA A 62 7.21 10.18 -1.40
N THR A 63 7.50 9.82 -0.16
CA THR A 63 8.67 10.32 0.57
C THR A 63 9.97 9.71 0.05
N ARG A 64 10.01 8.40 -0.20
CA ARG A 64 11.22 7.65 -0.54
C ARG A 64 11.67 7.80 -1.99
N PHE A 65 10.74 7.89 -2.93
CA PHE A 65 11.02 7.96 -4.37
C PHE A 65 10.78 9.35 -4.97
N ASP A 66 10.49 10.34 -4.12
CA ASP A 66 10.20 11.71 -4.53
C ASP A 66 9.06 11.84 -5.56
N HIS A 67 8.01 11.05 -5.34
CA HIS A 67 6.80 11.06 -6.16
C HIS A 67 5.66 11.83 -5.48
N SER A 68 4.73 12.35 -6.26
CA SER A 68 3.46 12.86 -5.73
C SER A 68 2.53 11.70 -5.34
N LEU A 69 1.55 11.95 -4.48
CA LEU A 69 0.55 10.95 -4.10
C LEU A 69 -0.23 10.43 -5.32
N ASP A 70 -0.53 11.29 -6.28
CA ASP A 70 -1.19 10.93 -7.53
C ASP A 70 -0.34 10.00 -8.38
N GLN A 71 0.96 10.31 -8.52
CA GLN A 71 1.89 9.45 -9.26
C GLN A 71 2.01 8.07 -8.60
N VAL A 72 2.12 8.02 -7.27
CA VAL A 72 2.15 6.74 -6.55
C VAL A 72 0.86 5.96 -6.79
N THR A 73 -0.30 6.63 -6.66
CA THR A 73 -1.60 6.01 -6.88
C THR A 73 -1.71 5.43 -8.28
N MET A 74 -1.38 6.21 -9.32
CA MET A 74 -1.43 5.74 -10.71
C MET A 74 -0.49 4.55 -10.96
N ASN A 75 0.71 4.57 -10.39
CA ASN A 75 1.73 3.54 -10.66
C ASN A 75 1.50 2.25 -9.85
N ALA A 76 0.96 2.35 -8.64
CA ALA A 76 0.82 1.23 -7.71
C ALA A 76 -0.62 0.67 -7.62
N ASN A 77 -1.60 1.26 -8.31
CA ASN A 77 -3.01 0.86 -8.18
C ASN A 77 -3.25 -0.64 -8.43
N SER A 78 -2.68 -1.19 -9.50
CA SER A 78 -2.84 -2.62 -9.82
C SER A 78 -2.24 -3.53 -8.75
N TRP A 79 -1.10 -3.11 -8.17
CA TRP A 79 -0.47 -3.81 -7.07
C TRP A 79 -1.31 -3.73 -5.78
N PHE A 80 -1.83 -2.54 -5.42
CA PHE A 80 -2.74 -2.38 -4.28
C PHE A 80 -3.95 -3.30 -4.38
N VAL A 81 -4.60 -3.34 -5.55
CA VAL A 81 -5.75 -4.24 -5.79
C VAL A 81 -5.36 -5.70 -5.62
N SER A 82 -4.18 -6.10 -6.12
CA SER A 82 -3.69 -7.48 -5.97
C SER A 82 -3.42 -7.83 -4.51
N VAL A 83 -2.82 -6.91 -3.75
CA VAL A 83 -2.50 -7.13 -2.33
C VAL A 83 -3.77 -7.14 -1.48
N SER A 84 -4.70 -6.20 -1.69
CA SER A 84 -6.00 -6.19 -1.01
C SER A 84 -6.71 -7.52 -1.18
N LYS A 85 -6.81 -8.04 -2.41
CA LYS A 85 -7.41 -9.35 -2.66
C LYS A 85 -6.71 -10.45 -1.89
N ARG A 86 -5.37 -10.51 -1.93
CA ARG A 86 -4.60 -11.50 -1.18
C ARG A 86 -4.90 -11.43 0.33
N LEU A 87 -4.99 -10.23 0.89
CA LEU A 87 -5.28 -10.03 2.32
C LEU A 87 -6.73 -10.40 2.66
N GLU A 88 -7.70 -10.07 1.80
CA GLU A 88 -9.10 -10.49 1.96
C GLU A 88 -9.21 -12.02 2.00
N LEU A 89 -8.44 -12.72 1.16
CA LEU A 89 -8.38 -14.18 1.13
C LEU A 89 -7.70 -14.80 2.36
N ASP A 90 -6.75 -14.08 2.96
CA ASP A 90 -6.05 -14.51 4.17
C ASP A 90 -6.95 -14.34 5.41
N ASP A 91 -7.69 -13.22 5.46
CA ASP A 91 -8.64 -12.91 6.53
C ASP A 91 -9.94 -13.76 6.43
N ASP A 92 -10.39 -14.11 5.21
CA ASP A 92 -11.56 -14.97 4.96
C ASP A 92 -11.31 -15.94 3.78
N PRO A 93 -10.76 -17.14 4.04
CA PRO A 93 -10.54 -18.14 2.99
C PRO A 93 -11.83 -18.70 2.38
N GLU A 94 -12.99 -18.55 3.03
CA GLU A 94 -14.28 -19.00 2.51
C GLU A 94 -14.89 -18.02 1.49
N ALA A 95 -14.42 -16.76 1.43
CA ALA A 95 -14.82 -15.78 0.42
C ALA A 95 -14.55 -16.25 -1.03
N ILE A 96 -13.62 -17.19 -1.24
CA ILE A 96 -13.31 -17.81 -2.54
C ILE A 96 -14.47 -18.66 -3.06
N VAL A 97 -15.24 -19.29 -2.17
CA VAL A 97 -16.23 -20.31 -2.54
C VAL A 97 -17.52 -19.66 -3.08
N ASN A 98 -17.88 -18.46 -2.59
CA ASN A 98 -19.12 -17.77 -2.97
C ASN A 98 -19.18 -17.22 -4.41
N PHE A 99 -18.05 -17.20 -5.15
CA PHE A 99 -18.08 -16.83 -6.58
C PHE A 99 -18.36 -18.00 -7.52
N ASN A 100 -18.23 -19.25 -7.06
CA ASN A 100 -18.39 -20.44 -7.92
C ASN A 100 -19.79 -21.09 -7.86
N GLU A 101 -20.66 -20.72 -6.92
CA GLU A 101 -22.03 -21.28 -6.82
C GLU A 101 -23.13 -20.41 -7.42
N GLY A 102 -22.84 -19.18 -7.86
CA GLY A 102 -23.83 -18.25 -8.43
C GLY A 102 -24.03 -18.32 -9.95
N GLY A 103 -23.48 -19.34 -10.61
CA GLY A 103 -23.42 -19.43 -12.08
C GLY A 103 -23.86 -20.79 -12.62
N MET A 104 -24.97 -21.32 -12.14
CA MET A 104 -25.66 -22.45 -12.78
C MET A 104 -27.17 -22.29 -12.62
N ASP A 105 -27.76 -21.51 -13.53
CA ASP A 105 -29.15 -21.67 -14.00
C ASP A 105 -29.16 -21.46 -15.52
#